data_AF-A0AAV7K568-F1
#
_entry.id   AF-A0AAV7K568-F1
#
_cell.length_a   1.000
_cell.length_b   1.000
_cell.length_c   1.000
_cell.angle_alpha   90.00
_cell.angle_beta   90.00
_cell.angle_gamma   90.00
#
_symmetry.space_group_name_H-M   'P 1'
#
loop_
_entity.id
_entity.type
_entity.pdbx_description
1 polymer ?
#
loop_
_entity_poly.entity_id
_entity_poly.type
_entity_poly.pdbx_seq_one_letter_code
_entity_poly.pdbx_strand_id
1 'polypeptide(L)'
;MVAKEQEFELELAWCISQLEVSVNDKRVSKKQNEENARIARQLASPKTPFPRKRQLMRSTFGDYRAKMKSHPLPELSRPSVCKKQEPDGMFYKVSGSKTHEGGTTDSPNDPFKFQFNIES
;
A
#
# COMPACT_ATOMS: atom_id res chain seq x y z
N MET A 1 -23.54 -1.09 6.64
CA MET A 1 -22.06 -1.02 6.77
C MET A 1 -21.32 -2.21 6.15
N VAL A 2 -21.99 -3.13 5.44
CA VAL A 2 -21.40 -4.43 5.00
C VAL A 2 -20.55 -4.33 3.71
N ALA A 3 -20.80 -3.33 2.85
CA ALA A 3 -20.15 -3.24 1.54
C ALA A 3 -18.62 -3.14 1.59
N LYS A 4 -18.05 -2.37 2.52
CA LYS A 4 -16.59 -2.14 2.59
C LYS A 4 -15.81 -3.37 3.07
N GLU A 5 -16.42 -4.20 3.88
CA GLU A 5 -15.80 -5.43 4.38
C GLU A 5 -15.80 -6.51 3.29
N GLN A 6 -16.92 -6.64 2.57
CA GLN A 6 -17.03 -7.54 1.43
C GLN A 6 -16.06 -7.18 0.29
N GLU A 7 -15.92 -5.89 -0.04
CA GLU A 7 -14.94 -5.43 -1.03
C GLU A 7 -13.52 -5.86 -0.64
N PHE A 8 -13.16 -5.74 0.64
CA PHE A 8 -11.84 -6.16 1.10
C PHE A 8 -11.65 -7.67 1.09
N GLU A 9 -12.66 -8.45 1.44
CA GLU A 9 -12.59 -9.91 1.35
C GLU A 9 -12.39 -10.39 -0.09
N LEU A 10 -13.06 -9.74 -1.05
CA LEU A 10 -12.84 -9.98 -2.48
C LEU A 10 -11.42 -9.60 -2.91
N GLU A 11 -10.93 -8.44 -2.47
CA GLU A 11 -9.53 -8.01 -2.66
C GLU A 11 -8.54 -9.05 -2.12
N LEU A 12 -8.80 -9.55 -0.92
CA LEU A 12 -7.96 -10.53 -0.24
C LEU A 12 -7.95 -11.86 -0.98
N ALA A 13 -9.13 -12.37 -1.36
CA ALA A 13 -9.29 -13.61 -2.10
C ALA A 13 -8.54 -13.55 -3.44
N TRP A 14 -8.69 -12.45 -4.18
CA TRP A 14 -7.98 -12.25 -5.44
C TRP A 14 -6.46 -12.30 -5.24
N CYS A 15 -5.94 -11.59 -4.23
CA CYS A 15 -4.51 -11.62 -3.92
C CYS A 15 -4.01 -13.03 -3.56
N ILE A 16 -4.77 -13.80 -2.79
CA ILE A 16 -4.41 -15.18 -2.43
C ILE A 16 -4.34 -16.05 -3.70
N SER A 17 -5.34 -15.99 -4.58
CA SER A 17 -5.34 -16.75 -5.83
C SER A 17 -4.12 -16.40 -6.70
N GLN A 18 -3.73 -15.13 -6.77
CA GLN A 18 -2.53 -14.74 -7.52
C GLN A 18 -1.23 -15.29 -6.91
N LEU A 19 -1.13 -15.35 -5.58
CA LEU A 19 0.02 -15.97 -4.90
C LEU A 19 0.09 -17.46 -5.21
N GLU A 20 -1.04 -18.16 -5.17
CA GLU A 20 -1.11 -19.60 -5.47
C GLU A 20 -0.75 -19.91 -6.91
N VAL A 21 -1.27 -19.13 -7.88
CA VAL A 21 -0.88 -19.28 -9.29
C VAL A 21 0.62 -19.03 -9.47
N SER A 22 1.16 -18.00 -8.82
CA SER A 22 2.59 -17.69 -8.88
C SER A 22 3.44 -18.81 -8.26
N VAL A 23 3.02 -19.42 -7.16
CA VAL A 23 3.72 -20.55 -6.51
C VAL A 23 3.81 -21.77 -7.44
N ASN A 24 2.78 -21.99 -8.26
CA ASN A 24 2.71 -23.09 -9.23
C ASN A 24 3.43 -22.78 -10.55
N ASP A 25 3.68 -21.51 -10.88
CA ASP A 25 4.40 -21.13 -12.09
C ASP A 25 5.90 -21.46 -11.94
N LYS A 26 6.45 -22.23 -12.89
CA LYS A 26 7.88 -22.60 -12.89
C LYS A 26 8.80 -21.44 -13.24
N ARG A 27 8.25 -20.29 -13.65
CA ARG A 27 9.01 -19.10 -14.07
C ARG A 27 9.44 -18.19 -12.93
N VAL A 28 8.83 -18.30 -11.75
CA VAL A 28 9.24 -17.49 -10.58
C VAL A 28 10.43 -18.14 -9.87
N SER A 29 11.33 -17.30 -9.36
CA SER A 29 12.50 -17.76 -8.61
C SER A 29 12.08 -18.49 -7.34
N LYS A 30 12.81 -19.52 -6.92
CA LYS A 30 12.53 -20.29 -5.69
C LYS A 30 12.35 -19.38 -4.46
N LYS A 31 13.14 -18.31 -4.35
CA LYS A 31 13.03 -17.30 -3.28
C LYS A 31 11.69 -16.56 -3.32
N GLN A 32 11.21 -16.20 -4.51
CA GLN A 32 9.91 -15.54 -4.68
C GLN A 32 8.77 -16.51 -4.39
N ASN A 33 8.92 -17.77 -4.76
CA ASN A 33 7.94 -18.80 -4.46
C ASN A 33 7.76 -19.00 -2.95
N GLU A 34 8.87 -19.13 -2.21
CA GLU A 34 8.86 -19.23 -0.75
C GLU A 34 8.24 -18.00 -0.07
N GLU A 35 8.56 -16.79 -0.57
CA GLU A 35 7.96 -15.56 -0.07
C GLU A 35 6.46 -15.49 -0.37
N ASN A 36 6.03 -15.83 -1.59
CA ASN A 36 4.62 -15.86 -1.96
C ASN A 36 3.82 -16.83 -1.08
N ALA A 37 4.36 -18.02 -0.82
CA ALA A 37 3.75 -19.00 0.08
C ALA A 37 3.71 -18.51 1.54
N ARG A 38 4.70 -17.74 1.99
CA ARG A 38 4.69 -17.11 3.33
C ARG A 38 3.58 -16.06 3.42
N ILE A 39 3.45 -15.21 2.42
CA ILE A 39 2.45 -14.13 2.39
C ILE A 39 1.04 -14.71 2.31
N ALA A 40 0.82 -15.76 1.50
CA ALA A 40 -0.48 -16.44 1.41
C ALA A 40 -0.94 -16.96 2.78
N ARG A 41 -0.03 -17.60 3.55
CA ARG A 41 -0.30 -18.05 4.92
C ARG A 41 -0.65 -16.89 5.87
N GLN A 42 -0.01 -15.74 5.73
CA GLN A 42 -0.30 -14.56 6.56
C GLN A 42 -1.66 -13.94 6.23
N LEU A 43 -2.04 -13.90 4.94
CA LEU A 43 -3.33 -13.39 4.48
C LEU A 43 -4.50 -14.31 4.88
N ALA A 44 -4.29 -15.63 4.82
CA ALA A 44 -5.25 -16.65 5.24
C ALA A 44 -5.44 -16.70 6.77
N SER A 45 -4.46 -16.26 7.54
CA SER A 45 -4.56 -16.28 9.00
C SER A 45 -5.59 -15.25 9.51
N PRO A 46 -6.59 -15.66 10.31
CA PRO A 46 -7.54 -14.74 10.92
C PRO A 46 -6.90 -13.89 12.03
N LYS A 47 -5.73 -14.29 12.54
CA LYS A 47 -4.98 -13.56 13.58
C LYS A 47 -4.26 -12.32 13.02
N THR A 48 -4.16 -12.19 11.70
CA THR A 48 -3.46 -11.06 11.08
C THR A 48 -4.40 -9.85 11.02
N PRO A 49 -4.07 -8.73 11.66
CA PRO A 49 -4.95 -7.57 11.67
C PRO A 49 -5.09 -6.97 10.27
N PHE A 50 -6.26 -6.40 9.98
CA PHE A 50 -6.63 -5.84 8.68
C PHE A 50 -5.58 -4.89 8.06
N PRO A 51 -4.98 -3.93 8.80
CA PRO A 51 -3.96 -3.03 8.24
C PRO A 51 -2.73 -3.79 7.73
N ARG A 52 -2.36 -4.88 8.41
CA ARG A 52 -1.20 -5.69 8.07
C ARG A 52 -1.46 -6.53 6.81
N LYS A 53 -2.66 -7.09 6.65
CA LYS A 53 -3.07 -7.75 5.40
C LYS A 53 -2.94 -6.78 4.21
N ARG A 54 -3.47 -5.55 4.36
CA ARG A 54 -3.37 -4.51 3.34
C ARG A 54 -1.93 -4.10 3.02
N GLN A 55 -1.06 -4.01 4.03
CA GLN A 55 0.35 -3.68 3.83
C GLN A 55 1.08 -4.76 3.04
N LEU A 56 0.86 -6.03 3.37
CA LEU A 56 1.42 -7.17 2.62
C LEU A 56 0.96 -7.14 1.17
N MET A 57 -0.34 -7.00 0.91
CA MET A 57 -0.89 -6.92 -0.45
C MET A 57 -0.25 -5.79 -1.26
N ARG A 58 -0.10 -4.59 -0.67
CA ARG A 58 0.57 -3.46 -1.34
C ARG A 58 2.06 -3.70 -1.57
N SER A 59 2.76 -4.31 -0.62
CA SER A 59 4.19 -4.57 -0.76
C SER A 59 4.49 -5.64 -1.81
N THR A 60 3.64 -6.67 -1.94
CA THR A 60 3.86 -7.78 -2.86
C THR A 60 3.38 -7.46 -4.27
N PHE A 61 2.18 -6.91 -4.39
CA PHE A 61 1.53 -6.72 -5.68
C PHE A 61 1.54 -5.27 -6.17
N GLY A 62 1.91 -4.30 -5.31
CA GLY A 62 1.71 -2.89 -5.56
C GLY A 62 0.22 -2.54 -5.52
N ASP A 63 -0.25 -1.86 -6.56
CA ASP A 63 -1.65 -1.47 -6.71
C ASP A 63 -2.51 -2.64 -7.22
N TYR A 64 -2.76 -3.61 -6.35
CA TYR A 64 -3.62 -4.77 -6.64
C TYR A 64 -5.06 -4.36 -7.00
N ARG A 65 -5.54 -3.21 -6.52
CA ARG A 65 -6.86 -2.65 -6.91
C ARG A 65 -6.95 -2.31 -8.39
N ALA A 66 -5.87 -1.86 -9.01
CA ALA A 66 -5.83 -1.59 -10.44
C ALA A 66 -5.86 -2.90 -11.24
N LYS A 67 -5.18 -3.94 -10.75
CA LYS A 67 -5.17 -5.29 -11.35
C LYS A 67 -6.52 -5.98 -11.26
N MET A 68 -7.27 -5.75 -10.18
CA MET A 68 -8.64 -6.25 -10.08
C MET A 68 -9.58 -5.52 -11.06
N LYS A 69 -9.39 -4.22 -11.30
CA LYS A 69 -10.14 -3.46 -12.31
C LYS A 69 -9.77 -3.83 -13.76
N SER A 70 -8.53 -4.29 -14.01
CA SER A 70 -8.11 -4.75 -15.34
C SER A 70 -8.58 -6.16 -15.67
N HIS A 71 -8.96 -6.94 -14.65
CA HIS A 71 -9.77 -8.15 -14.79
C HIS A 71 -11.19 -7.88 -14.31
N PRO A 72 -11.95 -7.00 -14.99
CA PRO A 72 -13.32 -6.77 -14.61
C PRO A 72 -14.07 -8.10 -14.78
N LEU A 73 -14.64 -8.62 -13.69
CA LEU A 73 -15.91 -9.31 -13.80
C LEU A 73 -16.82 -8.38 -14.64
N PRO A 74 -17.53 -8.91 -15.64
CA PRO A 74 -18.22 -8.09 -16.61
C PRO A 74 -19.21 -7.17 -15.90
N GLU A 75 -19.34 -5.95 -16.42
CA GLU A 75 -20.28 -4.91 -15.99
C GLU A 75 -19.86 -4.08 -14.74
N LEU A 76 -19.09 -3.01 -14.97
CA LEU A 76 -19.58 -1.63 -14.88
C LEU A 76 -18.41 -0.64 -14.68
N SER A 77 -18.01 -0.06 -15.81
CA SER A 77 -17.59 1.35 -15.96
C SER A 77 -16.62 1.96 -14.95
N ARG A 78 -15.35 2.14 -15.37
CA ARG A 78 -14.74 3.47 -15.62
C ARG A 78 -13.28 3.35 -16.09
N PRO A 79 -12.82 4.21 -17.02
CA PRO A 79 -11.57 4.02 -17.75
C PRO A 79 -10.31 4.52 -17.00
N SER A 80 -9.21 3.81 -17.28
CA SER A 80 -7.83 4.26 -17.46
C SER A 80 -7.31 5.45 -16.66
N VAL A 81 -6.34 5.20 -15.77
CA VAL A 81 -4.92 5.57 -15.99
C VAL A 81 -4.03 4.67 -15.13
N CYS A 82 -3.23 3.83 -15.79
CA CYS A 82 -2.00 3.29 -15.22
C CYS A 82 -0.98 4.43 -15.10
N LYS A 83 -0.67 4.89 -13.88
CA LYS A 83 0.59 5.60 -13.62
C LYS A 83 1.56 4.59 -13.02
N LYS A 84 2.65 4.38 -13.76
CA LYS A 84 3.80 3.58 -13.36
C LYS A 84 4.35 4.14 -12.04
N GLN A 85 4.90 3.25 -11.24
CA GLN A 85 5.71 3.58 -10.08
C GLN A 85 6.91 4.41 -10.53
N GLU A 86 7.04 5.62 -10.00
CA GLU A 86 8.27 6.41 -9.99
C GLU A 86 8.55 6.72 -8.52
N PRO A 87 9.58 6.13 -7.90
CA PRO A 87 10.07 6.57 -6.62
C PRO A 87 11.26 7.53 -6.81
N ASP A 88 11.04 8.67 -7.47
CA ASP A 88 12.00 9.78 -7.37
C ASP A 88 11.54 10.71 -6.25
N GLY A 89 11.81 10.26 -5.02
CA GLY A 89 11.88 11.15 -3.87
C GLY A 89 13.05 12.10 -4.07
N MET A 90 12.79 13.22 -4.73
CA MET A 90 13.71 14.34 -4.87
C MET A 90 14.19 14.77 -3.47
N PHE A 91 15.47 14.55 -3.17
CA PHE A 91 16.06 15.16 -1.99
C PHE A 91 16.27 16.64 -2.28
N TYR A 92 15.78 17.53 -1.42
CA TYR A 92 16.17 18.93 -1.48
C TYR A 92 17.53 19.05 -0.79
N LYS A 93 18.62 19.10 -1.57
CA LYS A 93 19.85 19.72 -1.09
C LYS A 93 19.57 21.22 -1.00
N VAL A 94 19.18 21.71 0.18
CA VAL A 94 19.15 23.14 0.40
C VAL A 94 20.60 23.59 0.57
N SER A 95 21.19 24.03 -0.53
CA SER A 95 22.49 24.69 -0.58
C SER A 95 22.30 26.00 -1.33
N GLY A 96 22.50 27.12 -0.65
CA GLY A 96 22.63 28.43 -1.30
C GLY A 96 21.83 29.55 -0.64
N SER A 97 22.53 30.35 0.15
CA SER A 97 22.29 31.76 0.50
C SER A 97 21.41 32.58 -0.45
N LYS A 98 20.35 33.24 0.08
CA LYS A 98 20.17 34.70 0.03
C LYS A 98 18.93 35.18 0.79
N THR A 99 19.19 36.22 1.57
CA THR A 99 18.35 37.27 2.17
C THR A 99 16.91 37.40 1.65
N HIS A 100 15.93 37.36 2.56
CA HIS A 100 14.81 38.28 2.55
C HIS A 100 14.29 38.53 3.98
N GLU A 101 14.17 39.81 4.29
CA GLU A 101 13.58 40.40 5.49
C GLU A 101 12.17 39.86 5.75
N GLY A 102 11.82 39.64 7.02
CA GLY A 102 10.46 39.26 7.42
C GLY A 102 10.43 38.67 8.82
N GLY A 103 10.47 39.54 9.84
CA GLY A 103 10.51 39.15 11.23
C GLY A 103 9.26 38.39 11.70
N THR A 104 9.45 37.39 12.54
CA THR A 104 8.73 37.22 13.81
C THR A 104 9.64 36.41 14.73
N THR A 105 9.72 36.87 15.96
CA THR A 105 10.59 36.47 17.06
C THR A 105 10.61 34.97 17.34
N ASP A 106 11.82 34.42 17.36
CA ASP A 106 12.19 33.11 17.89
C ASP A 106 11.85 33.04 19.39
N SER A 107 10.93 32.15 19.76
CA SER A 107 10.64 31.81 21.15
C SER A 107 10.88 30.30 21.32
N PRO A 108 11.95 29.87 22.01
CA PRO A 108 12.33 28.47 22.10
C PRO A 108 11.56 27.75 23.23
N ASN A 109 10.23 27.64 23.14
CA ASN A 109 9.44 26.76 24.02
C ASN A 109 8.05 26.41 23.46
N ASP A 110 7.97 25.87 22.25
CA ASP A 110 6.78 25.15 21.81
C ASP A 110 7.10 23.65 21.70
N PRO A 111 6.64 22.80 22.65
CA PRO A 111 6.78 21.36 22.49
C PRO A 111 5.94 20.92 21.28
N PHE A 112 6.61 20.31 20.29
CA PHE A 112 5.97 19.67 19.15
C PHE A 112 4.81 18.76 19.62
N LYS A 113 3.58 19.22 19.45
CA LYS A 113 2.38 18.55 19.95
C LYS A 113 1.84 17.57 18.90
N PHE A 114 2.25 16.31 18.99
CA PHE A 114 1.59 15.21 18.27
C PHE A 114 0.28 14.85 18.99
N GLN A 115 -0.84 15.39 18.51
CA GLN A 115 -2.18 15.10 19.03
C GLN A 115 -2.73 13.84 18.31
N PHE A 116 -2.43 12.65 18.82
CA PHE A 116 -3.14 11.43 18.42
C PHE A 116 -4.33 11.23 19.36
N ASN A 117 -5.48 11.80 19.00
CA ASN A 117 -6.75 11.52 19.69
C ASN A 117 -7.27 10.17 19.19
N ILE A 118 -6.92 9.09 19.89
CA ILE A 118 -7.73 7.85 19.85
C ILE A 118 -8.69 7.97 21.03
N GLU A 119 -9.94 8.30 20.74
CA GLU A 119 -11.03 8.17 21.69
C GLU A 119 -11.41 6.68 21.75
N SER A 120 -11.41 6.11 22.96
CA SER A 120 -11.76 4.70 23.23
C SER A 120 -13.26 4.46 23.10
#